data_AF-A0A8J7QUW8-F1
#
_entry.id   AF-A0A8J7QUW8-F1
#
_cell.length_a   1.000
_cell.length_b   1.000
_cell.length_c   1.000
_cell.angle_alpha   90.00
_cell.angle_beta   90.00
_cell.angle_gamma   90.00
#
_symmetry.space_group_name_H-M   'P 1'
#
loop_
_entity.id
_entity.type
_entity.pdbx_description
1 polymer ?
#
loop_
_entity_poly.entity_id
_entity_poly.type
_entity_poly.pdbx_seq_one_letter_code
_entity_poly.pdbx_strand_id
1 'polypeptide(L)'
;RGYSQCREICRPVEKALGVPVRQELLEKILPTPEQARLGREERKKLGRVFRGAPQAAGMRLLLVDDVCTTGTTLRRAAEALLAAGAARVDVAVLARTPSHGGGPA
;
A
#
# COMPACT_ATOMS: atom_id res chain seq x y z
N ARG A 1 4.89 -7.80 12.23
CA ARG A 1 5.53 -6.77 13.09
C ARG A 1 6.51 -5.91 12.26
N GLY A 2 6.05 -5.18 11.25
CA GLY A 2 6.97 -4.54 10.28
C GLY A 2 6.50 -3.21 9.69
N TYR A 3 5.73 -2.41 10.43
CA TYR A 3 5.23 -1.09 9.96
C TYR A 3 5.39 0.04 10.99
N SER A 4 6.16 -0.18 12.07
CA SER A 4 6.34 0.83 13.13
C SER A 4 7.11 2.07 12.66
N GLN A 5 7.92 1.94 11.60
CA GLN A 5 8.77 3.03 11.11
C GLN A 5 7.98 4.07 10.30
N CYS A 6 6.96 3.64 9.55
CA CYS A 6 6.06 4.55 8.84
C CYS A 6 5.29 5.48 9.78
N ARG A 7 5.02 5.08 11.03
CA ARG A 7 4.30 5.93 12.00
C ARG A 7 5.06 7.22 12.29
N GLU A 8 6.38 7.14 12.45
CA GLU A 8 7.21 8.32 12.72
C GLU A 8 7.27 9.25 11.50
N ILE A 9 7.26 8.70 10.28
CA ILE A 9 7.17 9.47 9.04
C ILE A 9 5.79 10.13 8.88
N CYS A 10 4.73 9.47 9.36
CA CYS A 10 3.37 10.00 9.30
C CYS A 10 3.09 11.07 10.38
N ARG A 11 3.84 11.14 11.48
CA ARG A 11 3.60 12.12 12.55
C ARG A 11 3.61 13.58 12.07
N PRO A 12 4.61 14.04 11.28
CA PRO A 12 4.58 15.39 10.71
C PRO A 12 3.36 15.61 9.80
N VAL A 13 2.96 14.59 9.03
CA VAL A 13 1.81 14.65 8.12
C VAL A 13 0.50 14.77 8.89
N GLU A 14 0.31 13.95 9.93
CA GLU A 14 -0.82 14.01 10.86
C GLU A 14 -0.93 15.40 11.52
N LYS A 15 0.20 15.95 12.00
CA LYS A 15 0.23 17.29 12.59
C LYS A 15 -0.08 18.39 11.57
N ALA A 16 0.44 18.29 10.35
CA ALA A 16 0.26 19.32 9.32
C ALA A 16 -1.15 19.33 8.72
N LEU A 17 -1.76 18.16 8.57
CA LEU A 17 -3.08 18.00 7.93
C LEU A 17 -4.23 17.87 8.93
N GLY A 18 -3.95 17.61 10.21
CA GLY A 18 -4.97 17.39 11.24
C GLY A 18 -5.78 16.11 11.02
N VAL A 19 -5.22 15.12 10.32
CA VAL A 19 -5.90 13.86 9.99
C VAL A 19 -5.24 12.68 10.70
N PRO A 20 -6.02 11.71 11.22
CA PRO A 20 -5.47 10.63 12.02
C PRO A 20 -4.75 9.58 11.18
N VAL A 21 -3.67 9.01 11.72
CA VAL A 21 -3.00 7.84 11.11
C VAL A 21 -3.79 6.56 11.42
N ARG A 22 -4.14 5.80 10.38
CA ARG A 22 -4.93 4.56 10.47
C ARG A 22 -4.18 3.38 9.85
N GLN A 23 -3.37 2.69 10.65
CA GLN A 23 -2.53 1.58 10.17
C GLN A 23 -3.32 0.29 9.94
N GLU A 24 -4.43 0.13 10.66
CA GLU A 24 -5.32 -1.02 10.61
C GLU A 24 -6.13 -1.13 9.31
N LEU A 25 -6.15 -0.09 8.49
CA LEU A 25 -6.90 -0.07 7.22
C LEU A 25 -6.21 -0.85 6.10
N LEU A 26 -4.91 -1.12 6.22
CA LEU A 26 -4.13 -1.79 5.20
C LEU A 26 -3.20 -2.83 5.83
N GLU A 27 -3.41 -4.09 5.49
CA GLU A 27 -2.58 -5.20 5.95
C GLU A 27 -1.74 -5.75 4.78
N LYS A 28 -0.44 -5.96 5.01
CA LYS A 28 0.42 -6.70 4.08
C LYS A 28 0.26 -8.19 4.34
N ILE A 29 -0.22 -8.93 3.36
CA ILE A 29 -0.32 -10.39 3.41
C ILE A 29 1.07 -10.95 3.15
N LEU A 30 1.68 -11.58 4.16
CA LEU A 30 2.91 -12.34 3.99
C LEU A 30 2.57 -13.74 3.46
N PRO A 31 3.23 -14.20 2.39
CA PRO A 31 2.99 -15.56 1.91
C PRO A 31 3.42 -16.58 2.97
N THR A 32 2.52 -17.49 3.34
CA THR A 32 2.82 -18.62 4.23
C THR A 32 3.25 -19.85 3.41
N PRO A 33 4.01 -20.80 3.99
CA PRO A 33 4.42 -22.03 3.29
C PRO A 33 3.24 -22.85 2.73
N GLU A 34 2.09 -22.85 3.41
CA GLU A 34 0.86 -23.51 2.93
C GLU A 34 0.33 -22.91 1.63
N GLN A 35 0.53 -21.61 1.42
CA GLN A 35 0.10 -20.92 0.22
C GLN A 35 0.95 -21.28 -1.02
N ALA A 36 2.19 -21.74 -0.84
CA ALA A 36 3.03 -22.24 -1.93
C ALA A 36 2.51 -23.56 -2.54
N ARG A 37 1.71 -24.32 -1.77
CA ARG A 37 1.08 -25.57 -2.20
C ARG A 37 -0.23 -25.37 -2.97
N LEU A 38 -0.77 -24.16 -3.01
CA LEU A 38 -2.07 -23.90 -3.63
C LEU A 38 -1.97 -23.87 -5.17
N GLY A 39 -3.05 -24.31 -5.83
CA GLY A 39 -3.17 -24.40 -7.29
C GLY A 39 -3.14 -23.04 -8.00
N ARG A 40 -3.04 -23.07 -9.33
CA ARG A 40 -2.80 -21.88 -10.18
C ARG A 40 -3.81 -20.73 -9.96
N GLU A 41 -5.07 -21.04 -9.67
CA GLU A 41 -6.14 -20.05 -9.39
C GLU A 41 -6.05 -19.45 -7.97
N GLU A 42 -5.64 -20.24 -6.98
CA GLU A 42 -5.38 -19.71 -5.64
C GLU A 42 -4.08 -18.89 -5.58
N ARG A 43 -3.11 -19.21 -6.46
CA ARG A 43 -1.94 -18.35 -6.70
C ARG A 43 -2.32 -16.97 -7.26
N LYS A 44 -3.40 -16.84 -8.03
CA LYS A 44 -3.91 -15.50 -8.41
C LYS A 44 -4.41 -14.72 -7.21
N LYS A 45 -5.03 -15.38 -6.22
CA LYS A 45 -5.41 -14.73 -4.94
C LYS A 45 -4.18 -14.35 -4.11
N LEU A 46 -3.11 -15.15 -4.14
CA LEU A 46 -1.78 -14.84 -3.60
C LEU A 46 -1.08 -13.63 -4.25
N GLY A 47 -1.50 -13.21 -5.45
CA GLY A 47 -1.05 -11.97 -6.06
C GLY A 47 -1.47 -10.71 -5.29
N ARG A 48 -2.42 -10.83 -4.34
CA ARG A 48 -2.81 -9.74 -3.44
C ARG A 48 -1.84 -9.68 -2.26
N VAL A 49 -0.77 -8.94 -2.45
CA VAL A 49 0.23 -8.61 -1.40
C VAL A 49 -0.38 -7.77 -0.28
N PHE A 50 -1.55 -7.15 -0.52
CA PHE A 50 -2.23 -6.28 0.42
C PHE A 50 -3.73 -6.60 0.53
N ARG A 51 -4.28 -6.34 1.72
CA ARG A 51 -5.72 -6.40 2.02
C ARG A 51 -6.15 -5.07 2.66
N GLY A 52 -7.13 -4.42 2.05
CA GLY A 52 -7.81 -3.28 2.67
C GLY A 52 -8.89 -3.73 3.65
N ALA A 53 -9.05 -3.01 4.75
CA ALA A 53 -10.08 -3.28 5.74
C ALA A 53 -11.43 -2.66 5.30
N PRO A 54 -12.59 -3.28 5.60
CA PRO A 54 -13.91 -2.75 5.22
C PRO A 54 -14.18 -1.32 5.74
N GLN A 55 -13.54 -0.93 6.83
CA GLN A 55 -13.62 0.41 7.41
C GLN A 55 -13.09 1.50 6.47
N ALA A 56 -12.34 1.14 5.42
CA ALA A 56 -11.91 2.06 4.39
C ALA A 56 -13.07 2.58 3.51
N ALA A 57 -14.24 1.94 3.55
CA ALA A 57 -15.38 2.27 2.71
C ALA A 57 -15.78 3.76 2.82
N GLY A 58 -15.88 4.45 1.69
CA GLY A 58 -16.23 5.88 1.61
C GLY A 58 -15.12 6.85 2.04
N MET A 59 -13.99 6.36 2.57
CA MET A 59 -12.90 7.22 3.02
C MET A 59 -12.07 7.75 1.85
N ARG A 60 -11.49 8.93 2.04
CA ARG A 60 -10.40 9.47 1.21
C ARG A 60 -9.09 9.27 1.96
N LEU A 61 -8.21 8.44 1.43
CA LEU A 61 -7.01 7.97 2.12
C LEU A 61 -5.74 8.51 1.47
N LEU A 62 -4.75 8.84 2.29
CA LEU A 62 -3.40 9.18 1.85
C LEU A 62 -2.44 8.07 2.30
N LEU A 63 -1.86 7.34 1.36
CA LEU A 63 -0.76 6.41 1.62
C LEU A 63 0.56 7.17 1.66
N VAL A 64 1.37 6.91 2.69
CA VAL A 64 2.67 7.54 2.89
C VAL A 64 3.74 6.46 2.94
N ASP A 65 4.82 6.65 2.17
CA ASP A 65 5.99 5.78 2.16
C ASP A 65 7.27 6.61 2.06
N ASP A 66 8.43 6.06 2.45
CA ASP A 66 9.69 6.80 2.35
C ASP A 66 10.20 6.84 0.90
N VAL A 67 10.29 5.68 0.24
CA VAL A 67 10.91 5.53 -1.06
C VAL A 67 10.02 4.73 -2.02
N CYS A 68 9.70 5.34 -3.15
CA CYS A 68 9.08 4.65 -4.28
C CYS A 68 10.13 4.34 -5.35
N THR A 69 10.34 3.05 -5.64
CA THR A 69 11.12 2.61 -6.81
C THR A 69 10.22 2.52 -8.05
N THR A 70 9.63 1.35 -8.32
CA THR A 70 8.74 1.12 -9.48
C THR A 70 7.30 1.59 -9.24
N GLY A 71 6.94 1.89 -7.98
CA GLY A 71 5.56 2.19 -7.58
C GLY A 71 4.63 0.98 -7.54
N THR A 72 5.11 -0.22 -7.88
CA THR A 72 4.29 -1.44 -7.88
C THR A 72 3.68 -1.71 -6.50
N THR A 73 4.49 -1.62 -5.43
CA THR A 73 4.02 -1.85 -4.05
C THR A 73 2.91 -0.89 -3.67
N LEU A 74 3.10 0.42 -3.88
CA LEU A 74 2.13 1.46 -3.55
C LEU A 74 0.86 1.33 -4.38
N ARG A 75 0.99 0.98 -5.66
CA ARG A 75 -0.17 0.70 -6.52
C ARG A 75 -0.98 -0.49 -6.01
N ARG A 76 -0.34 -1.60 -5.65
CA ARG A 76 -1.03 -2.78 -5.10
C ARG A 76 -1.73 -2.46 -3.77
N ALA A 77 -1.10 -1.66 -2.91
CA ALA A 77 -1.69 -1.17 -1.67
C ALA A 77 -2.93 -0.29 -1.92
N ALA A 78 -2.83 0.67 -2.84
CA ALA A 78 -3.95 1.54 -3.21
C ALA A 78 -5.11 0.75 -3.82
N GLU A 79 -4.83 -0.19 -4.74
CA GLU A 79 -5.84 -1.07 -5.32
C GLU A 79 -6.55 -1.92 -4.26
N ALA A 80 -5.84 -2.36 -3.21
CA ALA A 80 -6.45 -3.11 -2.11
C ALA A 80 -7.43 -2.26 -1.27
N LEU A 81 -7.11 -0.99 -1.04
CA LEU A 81 -7.98 -0.04 -0.34
C LEU A 81 -9.20 0.36 -1.18
N LEU A 82 -9.00 0.61 -2.47
CA LEU A 82 -10.11 0.88 -3.40
C LEU A 82 -11.04 -0.32 -3.49
N ALA A 83 -10.49 -1.54 -3.57
CA ALA A 83 -11.29 -2.77 -3.55
C ALA A 83 -12.06 -2.98 -2.22
N ALA A 84 -11.59 -2.38 -1.12
CA ALA A 84 -12.29 -2.36 0.16
C ALA A 84 -13.35 -1.23 0.25
N GLY A 85 -13.54 -0.44 -0.81
CA GLY A 85 -14.58 0.57 -0.93
C GLY A 85 -14.12 2.00 -0.66
N ALA A 86 -12.81 2.28 -0.56
CA ALA A 86 -12.33 3.65 -0.42
C ALA A 86 -12.80 4.52 -1.59
N ALA A 87 -13.24 5.74 -1.29
CA ALA A 87 -13.70 6.70 -2.29
C ALA A 87 -12.54 7.28 -3.11
N ARG A 88 -11.35 7.40 -2.49
CA ARG A 88 -10.13 7.89 -3.12
C ARG A 88 -8.90 7.42 -2.36
N VAL A 89 -7.82 7.12 -3.09
CA VAL A 89 -6.51 6.85 -2.50
C VAL A 89 -5.46 7.68 -3.23
N ASP A 90 -4.83 8.59 -2.50
CA ASP A 90 -3.66 9.35 -2.94
C ASP A 90 -2.38 8.75 -2.34
N VAL A 91 -1.23 9.04 -2.94
CA VAL A 91 0.07 8.52 -2.50
C VAL A 91 1.07 9.66 -2.38
N ALA A 92 1.75 9.76 -1.23
CA ALA A 92 2.88 10.66 -1.00
C ALA A 92 4.12 9.85 -0.65
N VAL A 93 5.25 10.19 -1.27
CA VAL A 93 6.56 9.58 -1.00
C VAL A 93 7.65 10.64 -0.84
N LEU A 94 8.61 10.40 0.04
CA LEU A 94 9.72 11.33 0.27
C LEU A 94 10.72 11.31 -0.89
N ALA A 95 10.98 10.13 -1.45
CA ALA A 95 11.87 9.97 -2.58
C ALA A 95 11.28 9.02 -3.63
N ARG A 96 11.56 9.32 -4.90
CA ARG A 96 11.24 8.44 -6.03
C ARG A 96 12.50 8.15 -6.82
N THR A 97 12.81 6.88 -7.05
CA THR A 97 13.88 6.51 -7.97
C THR A 97 13.49 6.92 -9.39
N PRO A 98 14.37 7.54 -10.17
CA PRO A 98 14.09 7.83 -11.58
C PRO A 98 13.70 6.53 -12.28
N SER A 99 12.56 6.53 -12.96
CA SER A 99 12.24 5.47 -13.89
C SER A 99 13.28 5.52 -15.00
N HIS A 100 14.08 4.48 -15.16
CA HIS A 100 14.91 4.29 -16.35
C HIS A 100 13.97 4.07 -17.53
N GLY A 101 13.44 5.17 -18.08
CA GLY A 101 12.81 5.18 -19.40
C GLY A 101 13.91 4.90 -20.42
N GLY A 102 13.65 3.98 -21.34
CA GLY A 102 14.62 3.47 -22.30
C GLY A 102 15.47 4.56 -22.95
N GLY A 103 16.76 4.27 -23.09
CA GLY A 103 17.60 4.97 -24.06
C GLY A 103 16.99 4.86 -25.47
N PRO A 104 17.30 5.81 -26.37
CA PRO A 104 16.69 5.86 -27.70
C PRO A 104 16.91 4.57 -28.48
N ALA A 105 15.89 4.22 -29.26
CA ALA A 105 15.81 3.08 -30.17
C ALA A 105 16.98 3.00 -31.17
#